data_AF-A0ABD5UX66-F1
#
_entry.id   AF-A0ABD5UX66-F1
#
_cell.length_a   1.000
_cell.length_b   1.000
_cell.length_c   1.000
_cell.angle_alpha   90.00
_cell.angle_beta   90.00
_cell.angle_gamma   90.00
#
_symmetry.space_group_name_H-M   'P 1'
#
loop_
_entity.id
_entity.type
_entity.pdbx_description
1 polymer ?
#
loop_
_entity_poly.entity_id
_entity_poly.type
_entity_poly.pdbx_seq_one_letter_code
_entity_poly.pdbx_strand_id
1 'polypeptide(L)' 'MDRSLWTRFLVVVSLLITLGFAVSAMVTPPDPATQALVLPVILLVAIPLSYWVVYRGGLPV' A
#
# COMPACT_ATOMS: atom_id res chain seq x y z
N MET A 1 19.93 -8.32 -1.16
CA MET A 1 18.80 -7.71 -0.41
C MET A 1 18.53 -8.59 0.79
N ASP A 2 18.42 -8.02 2.00
CA ASP A 2 18.12 -8.81 3.20
C ASP A 2 16.73 -9.43 3.06
N ARG A 3 16.65 -10.77 3.20
CA ARG A 3 15.42 -11.54 3.07
C ARG A 3 14.37 -11.12 4.10
N SER A 4 14.81 -10.69 5.29
CA SER A 4 13.92 -10.19 6.36
C SER A 4 13.26 -8.87 5.96
N LEU A 5 14.04 -7.91 5.47
CA LEU A 5 13.53 -6.61 5.02
C LEU A 5 12.60 -6.76 3.81
N TRP A 6 12.92 -7.66 2.88
CA TRP A 6 12.04 -7.95 1.75
C TRP A 6 10.68 -8.49 2.18
N THR A 7 10.65 -9.48 3.08
CA THR A 7 9.39 -10.01 3.61
C THR A 7 8.59 -8.92 4.33
N ARG A 8 9.25 -8.08 5.14
CA ARG A 8 8.60 -6.93 5.80
C ARG A 8 8.01 -5.95 4.79
N PHE A 9 8.74 -5.62 3.74
CA PHE A 9 8.25 -4.76 2.67
C PHE A 9 7.00 -5.35 2.00
N LEU A 10 7.02 -6.64 1.65
CA LEU A 10 5.86 -7.32 1.04
C LEU A 10 4.64 -7.33 1.96
N VAL A 11 4.83 -7.56 3.26
CA VAL A 11 3.75 -7.52 4.25
C VAL A 11 3.16 -6.11 4.35
N VAL A 12 4.00 -5.08 4.51
CA VAL A 12 3.56 -3.70 4.65
C VAL A 12 2.85 -3.20 3.39
N VAL A 13 3.41 -3.46 2.20
CA VAL A 13 2.80 -3.00 0.94
C VAL A 13 1.47 -3.68 0.68
N SER A 14 1.36 -4.98 0.97
CA SER A 14 0.10 -5.73 0.80
C SER A 14 -0.98 -5.23 1.75
N LEU A 15 -0.63 -4.94 3.01
CA LEU A 15 -1.54 -4.35 3.98
C LEU A 15 -2.02 -2.97 3.53
N LEU A 16 -1.11 -2.10 3.09
CA LEU A 16 -1.47 -0.75 2.64
C LEU A 16 -2.34 -0.77 1.38
N ILE A 17 -2.06 -1.65 0.42
CA ILE A 17 -2.90 -1.82 -0.78
C ILE A 17 -4.30 -2.31 -0.38
N THR A 18 -4.37 -3.32 0.49
CA THR A 18 -5.66 -3.89 0.94
C THR A 18 -6.49 -2.85 1.69
N LEU A 19 -5.87 -2.09 2.60
CA LEU A 19 -6.52 -1.00 3.32
C LEU A 19 -6.96 0.11 2.38
N GLY A 20 -6.09 0.53 1.45
CA GLY A 20 -6.42 1.55 0.45
C GLY A 20 -7.62 1.14 -0.42
N PHE A 21 -7.66 -0.13 -0.83
CA PHE A 21 -8.76 -0.68 -1.61
C PHE A 21 -10.06 -0.75 -0.81
N ALA A 22 -9.99 -1.19 0.45
CA ALA A 22 -11.15 -1.23 1.35
C ALA A 22 -11.73 0.18 1.58
N VAL A 23 -10.87 1.16 1.88
CA VAL A 23 -11.28 2.57 2.05
C VAL A 23 -11.87 3.12 0.74
N SER A 24 -11.22 2.86 -0.40
CA SER A 24 -11.74 3.24 -1.72
C SER A 24 -13.15 2.73 -1.95
N ALA A 25 -13.41 1.46 -1.68
CA ALA A 25 -14.73 0.85 -1.84
C ALA A 25 -15.80 1.43 -0.91
N MET A 26 -15.41 2.08 0.20
CA MET A 26 -16.34 2.77 1.11
C MET A 26 -16.67 4.20 0.65
N VAL A 27 -15.75 4.87 -0.05
CA VAL A 27 -15.88 6.29 -0.43
C VAL A 27 -16.15 6.51 -1.92
N THR A 28 -16.00 5.46 -2.73
CA THR A 28 -16.26 5.46 -4.16
C THR A 28 -17.11 4.24 -4.54
N PRO A 29 -17.80 4.28 -5.69
CA PRO A 29 -18.46 3.09 -6.24
C PRO A 29 -17.51 1.87 -6.31
N PRO A 30 -17.91 0.70 -5.80
CA PRO A 30 -17.10 -0.52 -5.81
C PRO A 30 -17.17 -1.24 -7.17
N ASP A 31 -17.26 -0.49 -8.27
CA ASP A 31 -17.30 -1.04 -9.63
C ASP A 31 -15.90 -1.11 -10.26
N PRO A 32 -15.65 -2.03 -11.21
CA PRO A 32 -14.33 -2.21 -11.81
C PRO A 32 -13.75 -0.96 -12.49
N ALA A 33 -14.58 -0.11 -13.09
CA ALA A 33 -14.09 1.06 -13.82
C ALA A 33 -13.58 2.13 -12.83
N THR A 34 -14.35 2.41 -11.78
CA THR A 34 -13.92 3.32 -10.70
C THR A 34 -12.67 2.78 -9.99
N GLN A 35 -12.65 1.49 -9.65
CA GLN A 35 -11.50 0.89 -8.96
C GLN A 35 -10.24 0.83 -9.85
N ALA A 36 -10.38 0.70 -11.16
CA ALA A 36 -9.26 0.78 -12.10
C ALA A 36 -8.61 2.18 -12.10
N LEU A 37 -9.37 3.24 -11.82
CA LEU A 37 -8.84 4.60 -11.68
C LEU A 37 -8.21 4.86 -10.31
N VAL A 38 -8.75 4.25 -9.24
CA VAL A 38 -8.24 4.45 -7.88
C VAL A 38 -6.99 3.59 -7.60
N LEU A 39 -6.90 2.39 -8.18
CA LEU A 39 -5.78 1.47 -7.95
C LEU A 39 -4.40 2.09 -8.23
N PRO A 40 -4.16 2.80 -9.36
CA PRO A 40 -2.90 3.51 -9.59
C PRO A 40 -2.55 4.49 -8.47
N VAL A 41 -3.52 5.21 -7.94
CA VAL A 41 -3.32 6.16 -6.82
C VAL A 41 -2.92 5.41 -5.55
N ILE A 42 -3.59 4.31 -5.23
CA ILE A 42 -3.23 3.45 -4.10
C ILE A 42 -1.79 2.95 -4.25
N LEU A 43 -1.40 2.46 -5.43
CA LEU A 43 -0.05 1.94 -5.67
C LEU A 43 1.02 3.04 -5.56
N LEU A 44 0.74 4.24 -6.08
CA LEU A 44 1.61 5.41 -6.02
C LEU A 44 1.88 5.87 -4.58
N VAL A 45 0.97 5.59 -3.63
CA VAL A 45 1.17 5.93 -2.20
C VAL A 45 1.72 4.74 -1.42
N ALA A 46 1.14 3.54 -1.60
CA ALA A 46 1.47 2.36 -0.82
C ALA A 46 2.93 1.90 -1.04
N ILE A 47 3.43 1.95 -2.27
CA ILE A 47 4.79 1.50 -2.58
C ILE A 47 5.85 2.42 -1.95
N PRO A 48 5.82 3.76 -2.15
CA PRO A 48 6.78 4.66 -1.50
C PRO A 48 6.68 4.65 0.02
N LEU A 49 5.46 4.60 0.57
CA LEU A 49 5.25 4.56 2.01
C LEU A 49 5.83 3.28 2.62
N SER A 50 5.62 2.13 1.99
CA SER A 50 6.22 0.86 2.40
C SER A 50 7.74 0.90 2.37
N TYR A 51 8.31 1.50 1.32
CA TYR A 51 9.75 1.66 1.22
C TYR A 51 10.30 2.52 2.36
N TRP A 52 9.64 3.65 2.64
CA TRP A 52 10.04 4.56 3.70
C TRP A 52 9.94 3.91 5.10
N VAL A 53 8.85 3.21 5.39
CA VAL A 53 8.65 2.51 6.68
C VAL A 53 9.70 1.43 6.89
N VAL A 54 9.96 0.59 5.89
CA VAL A 54 10.82 -0.60 6.05
C VAL A 54 12.30 -0.29 5.95
N TYR A 55 12.70 0.58 5.03
CA TYR A 55 14.11 0.82 4.71
C TYR A 55 14.66 2.14 5.25
N ARG A 56 13.80 3.13 5.56
CA ARG A 56 14.23 4.47 6.02
C ARG A 56 13.88 4.75 7.49
N GLY A 57 13.41 3.74 8.23
CA GLY A 57 13.14 3.84 9.67
C GLY A 57 11.90 4.69 10.02
N GLY A 58 10.91 4.73 9.12
CA GLY A 58 9.80 5.70 9.15
C GLY A 58 8.78 5.58 10.30
N LEU A 59 8.89 4.58 11.18
CA LEU A 59 8.10 4.54 12.41
C LEU A 59 9.03 4.73 13.62
N PRO A 60 8.93 5.86 14.35
CA PRO A 60 9.54 5.96 15.66
C PRO A 60 8.87 4.90 16.55
N VAL A 61 9.66 3.91 16.96
CA VAL A 61 9.37 3.08 18.14
C VAL A 61 10.02 3.74 19.34
#